data_AF-A0A966BF77-F1
#
_entry.id   AF-A0A966BF77-F1
#
_cell.length_a   1.000
_cell.length_b   1.000
_cell.length_c   1.000
_cell.angle_alpha   90.00
_cell.angle_beta   90.00
_cell.angle_gamma   90.00
#
_symmetry.space_group_name_H-M   'P 1'
#
loop_
_entity.id
_entity.type
_entity.pdbx_description
1 polymer ?
#
loop_
_entity_poly.entity_id
_entity_poly.type
_entity_poly.pdbx_seq_one_letter_code
_entity_poly.pdbx_strand_id
1 'polypeptide(L)'
;LAELLECYERLKIDEILPVRSINHGPTTSMYYEDPDGNRIELQVDNFATPEEAYAFMSGPVFAANPIGVEFDPDVVLGQYRSGESIDSVLD
;
A
#
# COMPACT_ATOMS: atom_id res chain seq x y z
N LEU A 1 -2.75 -0.22 -7.21
CA LEU A 1 -1.42 -0.64 -6.70
C LEU A 1 -0.25 -0.38 -7.65
N ALA A 2 -0.36 -0.59 -8.98
CA ALA A 2 0.80 -0.50 -9.88
C ALA A 2 1.43 0.91 -9.86
N GLU A 3 0.58 1.93 -9.94
CA GLU A 3 0.99 3.33 -9.87
C GLU A 3 1.71 3.68 -8.55
N LEU A 4 1.31 3.07 -7.43
CA LEU A 4 1.96 3.26 -6.14
C LEU A 4 3.36 2.64 -6.14
N LEU A 5 3.52 1.43 -6.69
CA LEU A 5 4.81 0.75 -6.81
C LEU A 5 5.75 1.47 -7.79
N GLU A 6 5.23 1.99 -8.90
CA GLU A 6 6.00 2.81 -9.85
C GLU A 6 6.44 4.15 -9.21
N CYS A 7 5.56 4.76 -8.42
CA CYS A 7 5.92 5.95 -7.66
C CYS A 7 7.01 5.66 -6.62
N TYR A 8 6.88 4.54 -5.89
CA TYR A 8 7.90 4.06 -4.95
C TYR A 8 9.24 3.84 -5.63
N GLU A 9 9.28 3.11 -6.75
CA GLU A 9 10.51 2.85 -7.51
C GLU A 9 11.19 4.15 -7.95
N ARG A 10 10.40 5.12 -8.43
CA ARG A 10 10.91 6.44 -8.82
C ARG A 10 11.48 7.22 -7.63
N LEU A 11 10.77 7.26 -6.50
CA LEU A 11 11.20 7.99 -5.30
C LEU A 11 12.44 7.35 -4.66
N LYS A 12 12.54 6.02 -4.71
CA LYS A 12 13.67 5.25 -4.19
C LYS A 12 14.99 5.61 -4.86
N ILE A 13 14.98 5.97 -6.15
CA ILE A 13 16.18 6.42 -6.88
C ILE A 13 16.81 7.65 -6.22
N ASP A 14 15.98 8.52 -5.64
CA ASP A 14 16.39 9.73 -4.93
C ASP A 14 16.56 9.51 -3.41
N GLU A 15 16.65 8.25 -2.96
CA GLU A 15 16.75 7.85 -1.54
C GLU A 15 15.54 8.28 -0.68
N ILE A 16 14.41 8.61 -1.31
CA ILE A 16 13.16 8.93 -0.63
C ILE A 16 12.42 7.62 -0.36
N LEU A 17 12.56 7.10 0.86
CA LEU A 17 11.96 5.84 1.29
C LEU A 17 10.76 6.07 2.21
N PRO A 18 9.73 5.22 2.14
CA PRO A 18 8.63 5.28 3.09
C PRO A 18 9.13 4.92 4.49
N VAL A 19 8.66 5.65 5.50
CA VAL A 19 8.88 5.33 6.91
C VAL A 19 7.93 4.24 7.40
N ARG A 20 6.84 3.97 6.66
CA ARG A 20 5.88 2.91 6.94
C ARG A 20 5.12 2.53 5.68
N SER A 21 4.87 1.24 5.47
CA SER A 21 4.12 0.72 4.34
C SER A 21 3.11 -0.32 4.81
N ILE A 22 1.83 -0.09 4.54
CA ILE A 22 0.73 -0.89 5.08
C ILE A 22 -0.34 -1.17 4.03
N ASN A 23 -0.79 -2.41 4.01
CA ASN A 23 -2.07 -2.77 3.40
C ASN A 23 -3.15 -2.73 4.48
N HIS A 24 -4.01 -1.70 4.45
CA HIS A 24 -5.13 -1.54 5.39
C HIS A 24 -6.27 -2.52 5.11
N GLY A 25 -6.28 -3.16 3.93
CA GLY A 25 -7.42 -3.89 3.40
C GLY A 25 -8.16 -3.08 2.33
N PRO A 26 -8.87 -1.98 2.66
CA PRO A 26 -9.54 -1.16 1.64
C PRO A 26 -8.57 -0.31 0.83
N THR A 27 -7.43 0.08 1.42
CA THR A 27 -6.36 0.83 0.75
C THR A 27 -5.01 0.21 1.02
N THR A 28 -4.08 0.44 0.09
CA THR A 28 -2.65 0.20 0.30
C THR A 28 -1.94 1.55 0.35
N SER A 29 -1.18 1.77 1.43
CA SER A 29 -0.57 3.06 1.74
C SER A 29 0.93 2.93 1.98
N MET A 30 1.67 3.95 1.56
CA MET A 30 3.07 4.19 1.90
C MET A 30 3.20 5.61 2.47
N TYR A 31 3.72 5.71 3.68
CA TYR A 31 3.91 6.95 4.41
C TYR A 31 5.36 7.41 4.29
N TYR A 32 5.56 8.64 3.87
CA TYR A 32 6.86 9.31 3.78
C TYR A 32 6.94 10.43 4.80
N GLU A 33 8.15 10.80 5.19
CA GLU A 33 8.41 11.94 6.06
C GLU A 33 9.20 12.99 5.29
N ASP A 34 8.70 14.22 5.23
CA ASP A 34 9.43 15.33 4.63
C ASP A 34 10.50 15.89 5.61
N PRO A 35 11.44 16.73 5.15
CA PRO A 35 12.48 17.30 6.01
C PRO A 35 11.96 18.15 7.19
N ASP A 36 10.71 18.61 7.13
CA ASP A 36 10.06 19.38 8.19
C ASP A 36 9.32 18.48 9.21
N GLY A 37 9.32 17.16 8.98
CA GLY A 37 8.67 16.15 9.82
C GLY A 37 7.19 15.92 9.51
N ASN A 38 6.67 16.43 8.39
CA ASN A 38 5.30 16.15 7.97
C ASN A 38 5.21 14.73 7.39
N ARG A 39 4.15 14.02 7.75
CA ARG A 39 3.84 12.72 7.18
C ARG A 39 2.96 12.88 5.95
N ILE A 40 3.43 12.36 4.83
CA ILE A 40 2.72 12.35 3.56
C ILE A 40 2.33 10.92 3.25
N GLU A 41 1.03 10.69 3.09
CA GLU A 41 0.49 9.40 2.67
C GLU A 41 0.29 9.37 1.17
N LEU A 42 0.90 8.39 0.51
CA LEU A 42 0.55 7.99 -0.85
C LEU A 42 -0.25 6.69 -0.74
N GLN A 43 -1.44 6.67 -1.32
CA GLN A 43 -2.32 5.51 -1.24
C GLN A 43 -3.04 5.23 -2.55
N VAL A 44 -3.51 3.99 -2.67
CA VAL A 44 -4.40 3.51 -3.73
C VAL A 44 -5.51 2.66 -3.13
N ASP A 45 -6.67 2.69 -3.75
CA ASP A 45 -7.78 1.82 -3.37
C ASP A 45 -7.51 0.38 -3.85
N ASN A 46 -7.85 -0.60 -3.01
CA ASN A 46 -7.75 -2.02 -3.34
C ASN A 46 -9.06 -2.57 -3.95
N PHE A 47 -10.14 -1.79 -3.91
CA PHE A 47 -11.44 -2.15 -4.46
C PHE A 47 -11.82 -1.25 -5.64
N ALA A 48 -12.55 -1.80 -6.61
CA ALA A 48 -12.99 -1.04 -7.77
C ALA A 48 -14.12 -0.05 -7.43
N THR A 49 -14.88 -0.35 -6.37
CA THR A 49 -16.03 0.47 -5.95
C THR A 49 -16.02 0.79 -4.45
N PRO A 50 -16.57 1.95 -4.06
CA PRO A 50 -16.75 2.30 -2.65
C PRO A 50 -17.62 1.30 -1.88
N GLU A 51 -18.62 0.69 -2.54
CA GLU A 51 -19.51 -0.30 -1.95
C GLU A 51 -18.78 -1.57 -1.53
N GLU A 52 -17.84 -2.05 -2.36
CA GLU A 52 -16.99 -3.20 -2.05
C GLU A 52 -16.07 -2.91 -0.87
N ALA A 53 -15.44 -1.73 -0.84
CA ALA A 53 -14.62 -1.30 0.28
C ALA A 53 -15.44 -1.23 1.58
N TYR A 54 -16.66 -0.68 1.52
CA TYR A 54 -17.56 -0.63 2.67
C TYR A 54 -17.97 -2.02 3.15
N ALA A 55 -18.29 -2.94 2.23
CA ALA A 55 -18.61 -4.31 2.56
C ALA A 55 -17.44 -5.02 3.27
N PHE A 56 -16.21 -4.83 2.79
CA PHE A 56 -15.01 -5.34 3.43
C PHE A 56 -14.80 -4.75 4.84
N MET A 57 -14.90 -3.43 4.98
CA MET A 57 -14.75 -2.75 6.27
C MET A 57 -15.81 -3.15 7.30
N SER A 58 -16.99 -3.57 6.85
CA SER A 58 -18.06 -4.11 7.71
C SER A 58 -17.84 -5.57 8.10
N GLY A 59 -16.80 -6.21 7.56
CA GLY A 59 -16.49 -7.63 7.75
C GLY A 59 -15.60 -7.93 8.96
N PRO A 60 -15.50 -9.21 9.35
CA PRO A 60 -14.74 -9.63 10.53
C PRO A 60 -13.22 -9.46 10.37
N VAL A 61 -12.69 -9.49 9.14
CA VAL A 61 -11.26 -9.30 8.86
C VAL A 61 -10.82 -7.90 9.26
N PHE A 62 -11.54 -6.88 8.77
CA PHE A 62 -11.25 -5.49 9.11
C PHE A 62 -11.54 -5.19 10.58
N ALA A 63 -12.60 -5.78 11.15
CA ALA A 63 -12.90 -5.62 12.58
C ALA A 63 -11.78 -6.18 13.49
N ALA A 64 -11.12 -7.26 13.07
CA ALA A 64 -10.02 -7.87 13.82
C ALA A 64 -8.71 -7.07 13.72
N ASN A 65 -8.43 -6.46 12.56
CA ASN A 65 -7.25 -5.64 12.35
C ASN A 65 -7.54 -4.45 11.40
N PRO A 66 -8.10 -3.34 11.92
CA PRO A 66 -8.42 -2.17 11.09
C PRO A 66 -7.17 -1.35 10.72
N ILE A 67 -6.04 -1.61 11.38
CA ILE A 67 -4.76 -0.97 11.07
C ILE A 67 -4.14 -1.60 9.83
N GLY A 68 -4.39 -2.88 9.56
CA GLY A 68 -3.81 -3.57 8.42
C GLY A 68 -2.48 -4.25 8.71
N VAL A 69 -1.84 -4.70 7.64
CA VAL A 69 -0.61 -5.50 7.67
C VAL A 69 0.52 -4.71 7.05
N GLU A 70 1.65 -4.64 7.75
CA GLU A 70 2.86 -4.02 7.21
C GLU A 70 3.47 -4.92 6.12
N PHE A 71 3.93 -4.30 5.04
CA PHE A 71 4.59 -4.99 3.94
C PHE A 71 5.91 -4.32 3.59
N ASP A 72 6.82 -5.08 2.98
CA ASP A 72 8.07 -4.55 2.45
C ASP A 72 7.87 -4.12 0.98
N PRO A 73 7.94 -2.82 0.64
CA PRO A 73 7.78 -2.35 -0.73
C PRO A 73 8.77 -2.97 -1.72
N ASP A 74 9.96 -3.35 -1.28
CA ASP A 74 10.96 -3.96 -2.15
C ASP A 74 10.60 -5.39 -2.54
N VAL A 75 10.03 -6.15 -1.60
CA VAL A 75 9.54 -7.50 -1.87
C VAL A 75 8.37 -7.43 -2.85
N VAL A 76 7.39 -6.58 -2.57
CA VAL A 76 6.18 -6.43 -3.40
C VAL A 76 6.53 -5.91 -4.80
N LEU A 77 7.42 -4.92 -4.91
CA LEU A 77 7.91 -4.42 -6.19
C LEU A 77 8.65 -5.52 -6.97
N GLY A 78 9.49 -6.31 -6.29
CA GLY A 78 10.20 -7.44 -6.90
C GLY A 78 9.25 -8.48 -7.48
N GLN A 79 8.22 -8.88 -6.71
CA GLN A 79 7.18 -9.82 -7.16
C GLN A 79 6.42 -9.26 -8.37
N TYR A 80 5.97 -8.00 -8.29
CA TYR A 80 5.28 -7.34 -9.40
C TYR A 80 6.14 -7.29 -10.67
N ARG A 81 7.43 -6.94 -10.55
CA ARG A 81 8.38 -6.91 -11.68
C ARG A 81 8.69 -8.31 -12.22
N SER A 82 8.51 -9.36 -11.43
CA SER A 82 8.64 -10.76 -11.87
C SER A 82 7.42 -11.28 -12.65
N GLY A 83 6.35 -10.47 -12.76
CA GLY A 83 5.14 -10.80 -13.50
C GLY A 83 4.02 -11.39 -12.65
N GLU A 84 4.14 -11.36 -11.32
CA GLU A 84 3.06 -11.73 -10.42
C GLU A 84 1.89 -10.73 -10.51
N SER A 85 0.66 -11.23 -10.45
CA SER A 85 -0.53 -10.37 -10.51
C SER A 85 -0.60 -9.47 -9.30
N ILE A 86 -1.12 -8.28 -9.53
CA ILE A 86 -1.14 -7.24 -8.51
C ILE A 86 -2.05 -7.57 -7.32
N ASP A 87 -3.04 -8.43 -7.54
CA ASP A 87 -3.93 -8.92 -6.50
C ASP A 87 -3.22 -9.88 -5.54
N SER A 88 -2.14 -10.52 -5.97
CA SER A 88 -1.47 -11.60 -5.23
C SER A 88 -0.24 -11.14 -4.44
N VAL A 89 0.37 -10.03 -4.83
CA VAL A 89 1.62 -9.54 -4.21
C VAL A 89 1.42 -8.95 -2.80
N LEU A 90 0.17 -8.84 -2.33
CA LEU A 90 -0.17 -8.33 -0.99
C LEU A 90 -1.02 -9.31 -0.16
N ASP A 91 -1.20 -10.54 -0.64
CA ASP A 91 -1.98 -11.61 0.01
C ASP A 91 -1.16 -12.37 1.09
#